data_AF-A0A958H8I3-F1
#
_entry.id   AF-A0A958H8I3-F1
#
_cell.length_a   1.000
_cell.length_b   1.000
_cell.length_c   1.000
_cell.angle_alpha   90.00
_cell.angle_beta   90.00
_cell.angle_gamma   90.00
#
_symmetry.space_group_name_H-M   'P 1'
#
loop_
_entity.id
_entity.type
_entity.pdbx_description
1 polymer ?
#
loop_
_entity_poly.entity_id
_entity_poly.type
_entity_poly.pdbx_seq_one_letter_code
_entity_poly.pdbx_strand_id
1 'polypeptide(L)'
;RHDAARRSPSTSRMVCEGVVLQDRDGWAARLKEADCALLAAGPAPLTEQELAFARYFVTDLMDDLMDARPDEKAFIAWELAQNATNLILD
;
A
#
# COMPACT_ATOMS: atom_id res chain seq x y z
N ARG A 1 -10.73 -8.78 -2.43
CA ARG A 1 -10.49 -7.89 -1.27
C ARG A 1 -9.19 -8.19 -0.50
N HIS A 2 -8.41 -9.20 -0.90
CA HIS A 2 -7.11 -9.53 -0.30
C HIS A 2 -6.08 -8.38 -0.46
N ASP A 3 -6.10 -7.67 -1.59
CA ASP A 3 -5.13 -6.62 -1.92
C ASP A 3 -5.32 -5.36 -1.04
N ALA A 4 -6.56 -5.07 -0.66
CA ALA A 4 -6.88 -3.99 0.29
C ALA A 4 -6.33 -4.28 1.70
N ALA A 5 -6.32 -5.55 2.13
CA ALA A 5 -5.69 -5.94 3.39
C ALA A 5 -4.16 -5.76 3.36
N ARG A 6 -3.56 -5.83 2.16
CA ARG A 6 -2.16 -5.48 1.91
C ARG A 6 -1.95 -3.99 1.63
N ARG A 7 -2.97 -3.14 1.90
CA ARG A 7 -2.93 -1.68 1.71
C ARG A 7 -2.67 -1.26 0.25
N SER A 8 -2.89 -2.16 -0.70
CA SER A 8 -2.69 -1.94 -2.14
C SER A 8 -3.94 -2.39 -2.93
N PRO A 9 -5.06 -1.66 -2.84
CA PRO A 9 -6.34 -2.07 -3.43
C PRO A 9 -6.41 -1.84 -4.96
N SER A 10 -5.46 -2.41 -5.71
CA SER A 10 -5.33 -2.21 -7.17
C SER A 10 -6.58 -2.65 -7.94
N THR A 11 -7.19 -3.77 -7.56
CA THR A 11 -8.43 -4.26 -8.18
C THR A 11 -9.58 -3.28 -7.98
N SER A 12 -9.81 -2.78 -6.76
CA SER A 12 -10.87 -1.81 -6.49
C SER A 12 -10.58 -0.48 -7.19
N ARG A 13 -9.31 -0.06 -7.30
CA ARG A 13 -8.91 1.12 -8.08
C ARG A 13 -9.27 0.97 -9.55
N MET A 14 -8.94 -0.15 -10.17
CA MET A 14 -9.29 -0.44 -11.56
C MET A 14 -10.81 -0.37 -11.79
N VAL A 15 -11.61 -0.92 -10.87
CA VAL A 15 -13.09 -0.85 -10.96
C VAL A 15 -13.58 0.59 -10.80
N CYS A 16 -13.05 1.33 -9.83
CA CYS A 16 -13.45 2.72 -9.57
C CYS A 16 -13.02 3.69 -10.69
N GLU A 17 -11.93 3.42 -11.39
CA GLU A 17 -11.47 4.24 -12.53
C GLU A 17 -12.11 3.81 -13.86
N GLY A 18 -12.48 2.53 -14.01
CA GLY A 18 -13.02 1.97 -15.26
C GLY A 18 -14.37 2.55 -15.69
N VAL A 19 -14.72 2.42 -16.97
CA VAL A 19 -16.02 2.88 -17.51
C VAL A 19 -16.97 1.70 -17.70
N VAL A 20 -18.24 1.87 -17.31
CA VAL A 20 -19.27 0.84 -17.50
C VAL A 20 -19.77 0.89 -18.94
N LEU A 21 -19.64 -0.23 -19.66
CA LEU A 21 -20.11 -0.35 -21.05
C LEU A 21 -21.55 -0.88 -21.15
N GLN A 22 -21.95 -1.74 -20.22
CA GLN A 22 -23.30 -2.30 -20.15
C GLN A 22 -23.64 -2.63 -18.70
N ASP A 23 -24.86 -2.28 -18.27
CA ASP A 23 -25.34 -2.58 -16.92
C ASP A 23 -26.86 -2.75 -16.88
N ARG A 24 -27.33 -3.93 -17.31
CA ARG A 24 -28.78 -4.20 -17.43
C ARG A 24 -29.48 -4.27 -16.06
N ASP A 25 -28.78 -4.81 -15.07
CA ASP A 25 -29.34 -5.12 -13.75
C ASP A 25 -28.74 -4.23 -12.63
N GLY A 26 -28.05 -3.15 -13.00
CA GLY A 26 -27.44 -2.19 -12.07
C GLY A 26 -26.30 -2.77 -11.23
N TRP A 27 -25.74 -3.91 -11.60
CA TRP A 27 -24.69 -4.57 -10.82
C TRP A 27 -23.35 -3.86 -10.96
N ALA A 28 -23.02 -3.41 -12.17
CA ALA A 28 -21.74 -2.73 -12.42
C ALA A 28 -21.68 -1.39 -11.68
N ALA A 29 -22.78 -0.63 -11.67
CA ALA A 29 -22.89 0.61 -10.91
C ALA A 29 -22.71 0.37 -9.40
N ARG A 30 -23.39 -0.63 -8.83
CA ARG A 30 -23.29 -0.97 -7.40
C ARG A 30 -21.90 -1.45 -7.00
N LEU A 31 -21.27 -2.28 -7.83
CA LEU A 31 -19.89 -2.72 -7.58
C LEU A 31 -18.93 -1.53 -7.62
N LYS A 32 -19.05 -0.67 -8.63
CA LYS A 32 -18.23 0.52 -8.76
C LYS A 32 -18.38 1.45 -7.56
N GLU A 33 -19.61 1.71 -7.13
CA GLU A 33 -19.90 2.51 -5.94
C GLU A 33 -19.24 1.90 -4.69
N ALA A 34 -19.38 0.59 -4.47
CA ALA A 34 -18.79 -0.09 -3.33
C ALA A 34 -17.25 -0.07 -3.35
N ASP A 35 -16.61 -0.26 -4.50
CA ASP A 35 -15.16 -0.20 -4.62
C ASP A 35 -14.62 1.24 -4.51
N CYS A 36 -15.31 2.23 -5.07
CA CYS A 36 -14.94 3.63 -4.86
C CYS A 36 -15.07 4.04 -3.38
N ALA A 37 -16.13 3.59 -2.69
CA ALA A 37 -16.30 3.84 -1.26
C ALA A 37 -15.17 3.18 -0.43
N LEU A 38 -14.75 1.97 -0.80
CA LEU A 38 -13.62 1.30 -0.17
C LEU A 38 -12.32 2.10 -0.34
N LEU A 39 -12.05 2.62 -1.55
CA LEU A 39 -10.86 3.43 -1.80
C LEU A 39 -10.89 4.75 -1.03
N ALA A 40 -12.05 5.39 -0.96
CA ALA A 40 -12.23 6.64 -0.23
C ALA A 40 -12.06 6.46 1.29
N ALA A 41 -12.43 5.30 1.83
CA ALA A 41 -12.21 4.97 3.24
C ALA A 41 -10.72 4.79 3.58
N GLY A 42 -9.88 4.45 2.58
CA GLY A 42 -8.46 4.19 2.78
C GLY A 42 -8.18 2.90 3.56
N PRO A 43 -6.89 2.58 3.78
CA PRO A 43 -6.51 1.47 4.64
C PRO A 43 -6.82 1.79 6.11
N ALA A 44 -6.97 0.76 6.93
CA ALA A 44 -7.09 0.95 8.37
C ALA A 44 -5.80 1.57 8.94
N PRO A 45 -5.86 2.39 10.01
CA PRO A 45 -4.66 2.85 10.69
C PRO A 45 -3.80 1.68 11.15
N LEU A 46 -2.48 1.86 11.15
CA LEU A 46 -1.56 0.88 11.75
C LEU A 46 -1.85 0.75 13.25
N THR A 47 -1.79 -0.47 13.76
CA THR A 47 -1.76 -0.71 15.20
C THR A 47 -0.46 -0.19 15.81
N GLU A 48 -0.42 0.04 17.12
CA GLU A 48 0.79 0.48 17.80
C GLU A 48 1.97 -0.48 17.59
N GLN A 49 1.69 -1.78 17.55
CA GLN A 49 2.70 -2.81 17.32
C GLN A 49 3.23 -2.78 15.89
N GLU A 50 2.36 -2.67 14.89
CA GLU A 50 2.78 -2.54 13.47
C GLU A 50 3.61 -1.28 13.26
N LEU A 51 3.19 -0.16 13.85
CA LEU A 51 3.91 1.10 13.76
C LEU A 51 5.27 1.04 14.47
N ALA A 52 5.36 0.40 15.64
CA ALA A 52 6.62 0.18 16.33
C ALA A 52 7.57 -0.71 15.50
N PHE A 53 7.05 -1.77 14.91
CA PHE A 53 7.81 -2.66 14.04
C PHE A 53 8.32 -1.96 12.77
N ALA A 54 7.47 -1.16 12.11
CA ALA A 54 7.85 -0.41 10.93
C ALA A 54 8.95 0.62 11.23
N ARG A 55 8.86 1.35 12.36
CA ARG A 55 9.92 2.27 12.80
C ARG A 55 11.24 1.57 13.10
N TYR A 56 11.17 0.43 13.79
CA TYR A 56 12.34 -0.41 14.03
C TYR A 56 12.99 -0.81 12.70
N PHE A 57 12.21 -1.36 11.77
CA PHE A 57 12.73 -1.87 10.50
C PHE A 57 13.36 -0.77 9.62
N VAL A 58 12.76 0.43 9.59
CA VAL A 58 13.36 1.57 8.88
C VAL A 58 14.71 1.96 9.50
N THR A 59 14.81 1.95 10.83
CA THR A 59 16.05 2.33 11.52
C THR A 59 17.14 1.26 11.34
N ASP A 60 16.75 -0.01 11.39
CA ASP A 60 17.60 -1.17 11.11
C ASP A 60 18.19 -1.09 9.68
N LEU A 61 17.36 -0.78 8.67
CA LEU A 61 17.83 -0.57 7.30
C LEU A 61 18.75 0.65 7.13
N MET A 62 18.59 1.69 7.97
CA MET A 62 19.51 2.83 7.97
C MET A 62 20.89 2.42 8.50
N ASP A 63 20.93 1.66 9.59
CA ASP A 63 22.17 1.11 10.15
C ASP A 63 22.85 0.17 9.15
N ASP A 64 22.09 -0.74 8.54
CA ASP A 64 22.58 -1.62 7.47
C ASP A 64 23.15 -0.84 6.29
N LEU A 65 22.49 0.25 5.87
CA LEU A 65 22.97 1.07 4.75
C LEU A 65 24.29 1.80 5.08
N MET A 66 24.47 2.21 6.33
CA MET A 66 25.72 2.85 6.79
C MET A 66 26.89 1.86 6.74
N ASP A 67 26.64 0.60 7.10
CA ASP A 67 27.66 -0.47 7.14
C ASP A 67 27.77 -1.25 5.82
N ALA A 68 26.92 -0.96 4.83
CA ALA A 68 26.83 -1.70 3.57
C ALA A 68 28.08 -1.62 2.68
N ARG A 69 28.39 -2.75 2.02
CA ARG A 69 29.40 -2.82 0.97
C ARG A 69 28.89 -2.16 -0.33
N PRO A 70 29.78 -1.65 -1.21
CA PRO A 70 29.36 -0.91 -2.40
C PRO A 70 28.38 -1.64 -3.33
N ASP A 71 28.46 -2.97 -3.39
CA ASP A 71 27.59 -3.85 -4.17
C ASP A 71 26.19 -4.04 -3.56
N GLU A 72 26.03 -3.83 -2.26
CA GLU A 72 24.76 -4.01 -1.52
C GLU A 72 23.98 -2.69 -1.36
N LYS A 73 24.69 -1.55 -1.37
CA LYS A 73 24.12 -0.23 -1.08
C LYS A 73 22.86 0.10 -1.87
N ALA A 74 22.84 -0.20 -3.17
CA ALA A 74 21.69 0.12 -4.01
C ALA A 74 20.43 -0.66 -3.60
N PHE A 75 20.58 -1.93 -3.20
CA PHE A 75 19.46 -2.77 -2.77
C PHE A 75 18.93 -2.33 -1.40
N ILE A 76 19.82 -2.06 -0.45
CA ILE A 76 19.43 -1.61 0.90
C ILE A 76 18.80 -0.21 0.82
N ALA A 77 19.35 0.70 0.01
CA ALA A 77 18.78 2.02 -0.19
C ALA A 77 17.38 1.96 -0.83
N TRP A 78 17.16 1.04 -1.77
CA TRP A 78 15.84 0.79 -2.34
C TRP A 78 14.85 0.30 -1.27
N GLU A 79 15.24 -0.71 -0.49
CA GLU A 79 14.37 -1.26 0.55
C GLU A 79 14.04 -0.20 1.62
N LEU A 80 15.03 0.60 2.03
CA LEU A 80 14.83 1.72 2.95
C LEU A 80 13.85 2.73 2.39
N ALA A 81 13.99 3.13 1.12
CA ALA A 81 13.09 4.08 0.48
C ALA A 81 11.64 3.55 0.44
N GLN A 82 11.45 2.26 0.14
CA GLN A 82 10.13 1.64 0.10
C GLN A 82 9.49 1.60 1.50
N ASN A 83 10.22 1.15 2.52
CA ASN A 83 9.69 1.02 3.87
C ASN A 83 9.44 2.38 4.55
N ALA A 84 10.32 3.36 4.33
CA ALA A 84 10.09 4.72 4.81
C ALA A 84 8.89 5.37 4.13
N THR A 85 8.71 5.14 2.82
CA THR A 85 7.54 5.65 2.08
C THR A 85 6.25 5.04 2.63
N ASN A 86 6.22 3.73 2.84
CA ASN A 86 5.06 3.06 3.43
C ASN A 86 4.74 3.63 4.82
N LEU A 87 5.76 3.81 5.68
CA LEU A 87 5.56 4.37 7.01
C LEU A 87 5.01 5.81 7.02
N ILE A 88 5.36 6.64 6.03
CA ILE A 88 4.96 8.06 5.96
C ILE A 88 3.60 8.24 5.28
N LEU A 89 3.29 7.41 4.28
CA LEU A 89 2.08 7.55 3.46
C LEU A 89 0.91 6.67 3.93
N ASP A 90 1.13 5.82 4.94
CA ASP A 90 0.10 5.02 5.62
C ASP A 90 -0.65 5.79 6.71
#